data_AF-A0A161YNB1-F1
#
_entry.id   AF-A0A161YNB1-F1
#
_cell.length_a   1.000
_cell.length_b   1.000
_cell.length_c   1.000
_cell.angle_alpha   90.00
_cell.angle_beta   90.00
_cell.angle_gamma   90.00
#
_symmetry.space_group_name_H-M   'P 1'
#
loop_
_entity.id
_entity.type
_entity.pdbx_description
1 polymer ?
#
loop_
_entity_poly.entity_id
_entity_poly.type
_entity_poly.pdbx_seq_one_letter_code
_entity_poly.pdbx_strand_id
1 'polypeptide(L)'
;MFQFNTINRRKAAKHICLYEGVIAHLYVDTRGNVTLGAGFHITSAKALNKFALREKSTHKAASRALKIQEFETISRLPAGRLASWYESHCKLYLPQQACIKLLEKKVEEFEAELSRLFSTKNGYIPFHRMPSNVQLALLDMAYNLGTPNLSRAWPKLLHAIRTENWQLAAKECHRKHVSKARNNATARLFKQSGTASLLQRLGHFILAKALSRFKR
;
A
#
# COMPACT_ATOMS: atom_id res chain seq x y z
N MET A 1 -26.07 -15.79 -1.88
CA MET A 1 -24.63 -15.95 -1.56
C MET A 1 -23.92 -14.63 -1.82
N PHE A 2 -23.45 -13.94 -0.78
CA PHE A 2 -22.68 -12.69 -0.96
C PHE A 2 -21.22 -13.04 -1.28
N GLN A 3 -20.74 -12.66 -2.47
CA GLN A 3 -19.34 -12.85 -2.86
C GLN A 3 -18.44 -11.93 -2.05
N PHE A 4 -17.48 -12.51 -1.33
CA PHE A 4 -16.34 -11.78 -0.78
C PHE A 4 -15.36 -11.52 -1.93
N ASN A 5 -14.94 -10.27 -2.13
CA ASN A 5 -13.82 -10.01 -3.03
C ASN A 5 -12.53 -10.47 -2.34
N THR A 6 -11.84 -11.47 -2.90
CA THR A 6 -10.49 -11.81 -2.46
C THR A 6 -9.55 -10.67 -2.78
N ILE A 7 -8.94 -10.07 -1.75
CA ILE A 7 -7.98 -8.98 -1.93
C ILE A 7 -6.73 -9.52 -2.64
N ASN A 8 -6.40 -8.95 -3.80
CA ASN A 8 -5.19 -9.31 -4.51
C ASN A 8 -3.99 -8.56 -3.90
N ARG A 9 -3.46 -9.09 -2.79
CA ARG A 9 -2.34 -8.51 -2.05
C ARG A 9 -1.10 -8.32 -2.93
N ARG A 10 -0.84 -9.26 -3.85
CA ARG A 10 0.27 -9.17 -4.81
C ARG A 10 0.09 -8.01 -5.78
N LYS A 11 -1.12 -7.76 -6.26
CA LYS A 11 -1.44 -6.58 -7.09
C LYS A 11 -1.21 -5.29 -6.31
N ALA A 12 -1.59 -5.25 -5.03
CA ALA A 12 -1.32 -4.11 -4.16
C ALA A 12 0.18 -3.88 -3.93
N ALA A 13 0.94 -4.93 -3.60
CA ALA A 13 2.38 -4.86 -3.45
C ALA A 13 3.08 -4.35 -4.72
N LYS A 14 2.71 -4.87 -5.89
CA LYS A 14 3.24 -4.39 -7.19
C LYS A 14 2.89 -2.93 -7.45
N HIS A 15 1.66 -2.52 -7.17
CA HIS A 15 1.23 -1.13 -7.32
C HIS A 15 2.05 -0.19 -6.42
N ILE A 16 2.21 -0.54 -5.14
CA ILE A 16 2.99 0.23 -4.17
C ILE A 16 4.46 0.31 -4.63
N CYS A 17 5.10 -0.81 -4.99
CA CYS A 17 6.47 -0.80 -5.54
C CYS A 17 6.63 0.17 -6.71
N LEU A 18 5.69 0.15 -7.66
CA LEU A 18 5.77 0.96 -8.87
C LEU A 18 5.78 2.47 -8.56
N TYR A 19 5.01 2.90 -7.56
CA TYR A 19 4.78 4.33 -7.30
C TYR A 19 5.50 4.90 -6.08
N GLU A 20 5.79 4.08 -5.06
CA GLU A 20 6.66 4.45 -3.93
C GLU A 20 8.11 4.60 -4.38
N GLY A 21 8.52 3.77 -5.35
CA GLY A 21 9.92 3.51 -5.66
C GLY A 21 10.46 2.35 -4.82
N VAL A 22 11.47 1.68 -5.35
CA VAL A 22 12.16 0.57 -4.66
C VAL A 22 13.65 0.81 -4.75
N ILE A 23 14.30 0.97 -3.60
CA ILE A 23 15.75 1.06 -3.49
C ILE A 23 16.28 -0.32 -3.12
N ALA A 24 17.02 -0.94 -4.03
CA ALA A 24 17.47 -2.32 -3.84
C ALA A 24 18.57 -2.44 -2.79
N HIS A 25 19.25 -1.36 -2.42
CA HIS A 25 20.32 -1.33 -1.41
C HIS A 25 19.92 -0.52 -0.18
N LEU A 26 20.71 -0.65 0.88
CA LEU A 26 20.48 0.07 2.14
C LEU A 26 20.84 1.55 1.98
N TYR A 27 20.10 2.41 2.67
CA TYR A 27 20.40 3.84 2.78
C TYR A 27 19.98 4.37 4.15
N VAL A 28 20.50 5.54 4.55
CA VAL A 28 20.07 6.23 5.77
C VAL A 28 19.11 7.35 5.38
N ASP A 29 17.86 7.25 5.82
CA ASP A 29 16.84 8.25 5.51
C ASP A 29 17.13 9.60 6.19
N THR A 30 16.30 10.62 5.91
CA THR A 30 16.46 11.96 6.49
C THR A 30 16.20 12.01 8.00
N ARG A 31 15.69 10.93 8.61
CA ARG A 31 15.45 10.78 10.04
C ARG A 31 16.54 9.94 10.72
N GLY A 32 17.59 9.54 10.00
CA GLY A 32 18.68 8.72 10.52
C GLY A 32 18.39 7.22 10.56
N ASN A 33 17.32 6.74 9.91
CA ASN A 33 16.96 5.32 9.92
C ASN A 33 17.55 4.58 8.73
N VAL A 34 18.14 3.41 8.99
CA VAL A 34 18.54 2.49 7.93
C VAL A 34 17.29 1.93 7.24
N THR A 35 17.21 2.10 5.93
CA THR A 35 16.01 1.83 5.14
C THR A 35 16.35 1.02 3.88
N LEU A 36 15.41 0.19 3.43
CA LEU A 36 15.58 -0.69 2.28
C LEU A 36 14.28 -0.89 1.50
N GLY A 37 14.38 -1.18 0.20
CA GLY A 37 13.27 -1.61 -0.63
C GLY A 37 12.26 -0.50 -0.83
N ALA A 38 10.98 -0.79 -0.57
CA ALA A 38 9.88 0.17 -0.66
C ALA A 38 9.74 1.04 0.61
N GLY A 39 10.84 1.40 1.27
CA GLY A 39 10.83 2.22 2.49
C GLY A 39 10.72 1.42 3.80
N PHE A 40 11.20 0.18 3.85
CA PHE A 40 11.22 -0.61 5.08
C PHE A 40 12.32 -0.13 6.03
N HIS A 41 11.93 0.40 7.19
CA HIS A 41 12.85 0.71 8.27
C HIS A 41 13.42 -0.58 8.88
N ILE A 42 14.74 -0.72 8.82
CA ILE A 42 15.51 -1.80 9.41
C ILE A 42 16.03 -1.37 10.78
N THR A 43 15.36 -1.81 11.84
CA THR A 43 15.66 -1.33 13.21
C THR A 43 16.95 -1.91 13.82
N SER A 44 17.53 -2.95 13.21
CA SER A 44 18.78 -3.56 13.66
C SER A 44 19.37 -4.49 12.60
N ALA A 45 20.66 -4.79 12.74
CA ALA A 45 21.33 -5.84 11.96
C ALA A 45 20.61 -7.19 12.07
N LYS A 46 20.04 -7.51 13.24
CA LYS A 46 19.24 -8.74 13.43
C LYS A 46 17.96 -8.71 12.58
N ALA A 47 17.28 -7.57 12.50
CA ALA A 47 16.08 -7.41 11.68
C ALA A 47 16.36 -7.60 10.19
N LEU A 48 17.54 -7.17 9.71
CA LEU A 48 17.96 -7.33 8.32
C LEU A 48 18.03 -8.80 7.88
N ASN A 49 18.24 -9.74 8.80
CA ASN A 49 18.27 -11.17 8.47
C ASN A 49 16.96 -11.70 7.91
N LYS A 50 15.83 -11.02 8.18
CA LYS A 50 14.51 -11.36 7.63
C LYS A 50 14.41 -11.04 6.13
N PHE A 51 15.34 -10.26 5.58
CA PHE A 51 15.38 -9.87 4.18
C PHE A 51 16.21 -10.85 3.38
N ALA A 52 15.67 -11.33 2.26
CA ALA A 52 16.34 -12.27 1.36
C ALA A 52 17.33 -11.54 0.43
N LEU A 53 18.34 -10.88 1.03
CA LEU A 53 19.39 -10.17 0.31
C LEU A 53 20.29 -11.12 -0.46
N ARG A 54 20.83 -10.62 -1.57
CA ARG A 54 21.82 -11.29 -2.39
C ARG A 54 23.07 -10.42 -2.53
N GLU A 55 24.21 -11.05 -2.68
CA GLU A 55 25.46 -10.36 -3.00
C GLU A 55 25.43 -9.87 -4.45
N LYS A 56 25.88 -8.64 -4.71
CA LYS A 56 25.94 -8.06 -6.06
C LYS A 56 26.92 -8.80 -6.97
N SER A 57 28.04 -9.28 -6.43
CA SER A 57 29.10 -9.96 -7.19
C SER A 57 28.74 -11.37 -7.63
N THR A 58 28.06 -12.14 -6.77
CA THR A 58 27.80 -13.57 -7.02
C THR A 58 26.33 -13.88 -7.28
N HIS A 59 25.43 -12.93 -7.00
CA HIS A 59 23.98 -13.13 -6.95
C HIS A 59 23.52 -14.26 -6.00
N LYS A 60 24.40 -14.81 -5.15
CA LYS A 60 24.06 -15.82 -4.15
C LYS A 60 23.39 -15.18 -2.94
N ALA A 61 22.70 -16.00 -2.15
CA ALA A 61 22.07 -15.53 -0.92
C ALA A 61 23.14 -15.03 0.06
N ALA A 62 22.96 -13.81 0.58
CA ALA A 62 23.92 -13.21 1.49
C ALA A 62 23.91 -13.92 2.85
N SER A 63 25.11 -14.21 3.38
CA SER A 63 25.28 -14.78 4.71
C SER A 63 24.82 -13.79 5.79
N ARG A 64 24.48 -14.30 6.99
CA ARG A 64 24.11 -13.46 8.14
C ARG A 64 25.23 -12.49 8.52
N ALA A 65 26.49 -12.94 8.47
CA ALA A 65 27.65 -12.10 8.78
C ALA A 65 27.77 -10.91 7.82
N LEU A 66 27.61 -11.14 6.51
CA LEU A 66 27.65 -10.07 5.52
C LEU A 66 26.53 -9.05 5.71
N LYS A 67 25.30 -9.51 6.03
CA LYS A 67 24.18 -8.61 6.33
C LYS A 67 24.47 -7.72 7.55
N ILE A 68 25.03 -8.29 8.62
CA ILE A 68 25.39 -7.54 9.83
C ILE A 68 26.45 -6.49 9.50
N GLN A 69 27.52 -6.90 8.83
CA GLN A 69 28.62 -6.00 8.46
C GLN A 69 28.12 -4.84 7.58
N GLU A 70 27.29 -5.11 6.58
CA GLU A 70 26.75 -4.06 5.72
C GLU A 70 25.83 -3.12 6.49
N PHE A 71 24.95 -3.65 7.35
CA PHE A 71 24.09 -2.82 8.19
C PHE A 71 24.91 -1.85 9.06
N GLU A 72 25.95 -2.36 9.74
CA GLU A 72 26.82 -1.54 10.58
C GLU A 72 27.64 -0.52 9.81
N THR A 73 28.03 -0.85 8.57
CA THR A 73 28.72 0.08 7.67
C THR A 73 27.79 1.24 7.30
N ILE A 74 26.57 0.91 6.84
CA ILE A 74 25.61 1.91 6.36
C ILE A 74 25.05 2.75 7.51
N SER A 75 24.82 2.18 8.69
CA SER A 75 24.27 2.92 9.84
C SER A 75 25.19 4.02 10.38
N ARG A 76 26.49 3.98 10.06
CA ARG A 76 27.48 5.00 10.44
C ARG A 76 27.65 6.11 9.39
N LEU A 77 27.05 5.97 8.22
CA LEU A 77 27.14 6.98 7.16
C LEU A 77 26.23 8.18 7.48
N PRO A 78 26.52 9.38 6.93
CA PRO A 78 25.68 10.55 7.12
C PRO A 78 24.24 10.30 6.67
N ALA A 79 23.27 10.81 7.43
CA ALA A 79 21.85 10.71 7.11
C ALA A 79 21.42 11.65 5.97
N GLY A 80 20.33 11.30 5.28
CA GLY A 80 19.65 12.21 4.34
C GLY A 80 20.38 12.47 3.03
N ARG A 81 21.41 11.68 2.67
CA ARG A 81 21.95 11.71 1.30
C ARG A 81 20.96 11.05 0.34
N LEU A 82 21.17 11.28 -0.96
CA LEU A 82 20.40 10.58 -2.00
C LEU A 82 20.62 9.07 -1.87
N ALA A 83 19.56 8.28 -2.06
CA ALA A 83 19.66 6.82 -1.96
C ALA A 83 20.76 6.24 -2.87
N SER A 84 20.91 6.75 -4.10
CA SER A 84 21.95 6.34 -5.04
C SER A 84 23.38 6.57 -4.54
N TRP A 85 23.61 7.58 -3.67
CA TRP A 85 24.92 7.83 -3.07
C TRP A 85 25.38 6.67 -2.18
N TYR A 86 24.46 5.99 -1.49
CA TYR A 86 24.79 4.84 -0.65
C TYR A 86 25.14 3.59 -1.47
N GLU A 87 24.82 3.55 -2.76
CA GLU A 87 24.93 2.33 -3.57
C GLU A 87 26.36 1.80 -3.66
N SER A 88 27.35 2.70 -3.76
CA SER A 88 28.78 2.38 -3.78
C SER A 88 29.28 1.79 -2.45
N HIS A 89 28.54 2.00 -1.36
CA HIS A 89 28.84 1.44 -0.05
C HIS A 89 28.15 0.09 0.20
N CYS A 90 27.26 -0.35 -0.70
CA CYS A 90 26.53 -1.60 -0.57
C CYS A 90 27.07 -2.67 -1.52
N LYS A 91 27.37 -3.83 -0.94
CA LYS A 91 27.70 -5.10 -1.59
C LYS A 91 26.48 -6.00 -1.76
N LEU A 92 25.41 -5.76 -1.00
CA LEU A 92 24.17 -6.54 -1.08
C LEU A 92 23.06 -5.75 -1.77
N TYR A 93 22.08 -6.49 -2.28
CA TYR A 93 20.83 -5.93 -2.80
C TYR A 93 19.64 -6.82 -2.46
N LEU A 94 18.45 -6.23 -2.39
CA LEU A 94 17.16 -6.89 -2.22
C LEU A 94 16.55 -7.14 -3.60
N PRO A 95 16.40 -8.41 -4.02
CA PRO A 95 15.75 -8.74 -5.28
C PRO A 95 14.30 -8.22 -5.30
N GLN A 96 13.84 -7.73 -6.45
CA GLN A 96 12.49 -7.16 -6.59
C GLN A 96 11.38 -8.12 -6.12
N GLN A 97 11.48 -9.42 -6.47
CA GLN A 97 10.51 -10.42 -6.04
C GLN A 97 10.49 -10.60 -4.51
N ALA A 98 11.65 -10.49 -3.85
CA ALA A 98 11.72 -10.54 -2.40
C ALA A 98 11.07 -9.30 -1.77
N CYS A 99 11.28 -8.12 -2.35
CA CYS A 99 10.59 -6.89 -1.93
C CYS A 99 9.07 -7.01 -2.06
N ILE A 100 8.57 -7.56 -3.17
CA ILE A 100 7.13 -7.79 -3.38
C ILE A 100 6.57 -8.72 -2.30
N LYS A 101 7.25 -9.84 -1.98
CA LYS A 101 6.81 -10.76 -0.91
C LYS A 101 6.77 -10.10 0.47
N LEU A 102 7.73 -9.20 0.77
CA LEU A 102 7.72 -8.43 2.01
C LEU A 102 6.54 -7.47 2.06
N LEU A 103 6.25 -6.79 0.95
CA LEU A 103 5.10 -5.91 0.85
C LEU A 103 3.78 -6.67 0.92
N GLU A 104 3.66 -7.89 0.38
CA GLU A 104 2.44 -8.70 0.50
C GLU A 104 2.08 -8.94 1.97
N LYS A 105 3.08 -9.23 2.82
CA LYS A 105 2.89 -9.35 4.27
C LYS A 105 2.47 -8.03 4.91
N LYS A 106 3.11 -6.93 4.51
CA LYS A 106 2.75 -5.61 5.05
C LYS A 106 1.34 -5.17 4.62
N VAL A 107 0.94 -5.51 3.40
CA VAL A 107 -0.41 -5.28 2.86
C VAL A 107 -1.44 -6.07 3.65
N GLU A 108 -1.14 -7.30 4.07
CA GLU A 108 -2.02 -8.11 4.92
C GLU A 108 -2.27 -7.44 6.29
N GLU A 109 -1.25 -6.84 6.90
CA GLU A 109 -1.41 -6.07 8.13
C GLU A 109 -2.35 -4.86 7.92
N PHE A 110 -2.12 -4.10 6.85
CA PHE A 110 -2.99 -2.96 6.50
C PHE A 110 -4.41 -3.40 6.13
N GLU A 111 -4.60 -4.54 5.48
CA GLU A 111 -5.92 -5.12 5.20
C GLU A 111 -6.71 -5.37 6.49
N ALA A 112 -6.07 -5.92 7.53
CA ALA A 112 -6.71 -6.14 8.83
C ALA A 112 -7.05 -4.83 9.56
N GLU A 113 -6.19 -3.81 9.45
CA GLU A 113 -6.45 -2.47 9.98
C GLU A 113 -7.60 -1.76 9.23
N LEU A 114 -7.57 -1.79 7.91
CA LEU A 114 -8.60 -1.20 7.04
C LEU A 114 -9.94 -1.91 7.19
N SER A 115 -9.95 -3.22 7.40
CA SER A 115 -11.19 -3.98 7.67
C SER A 115 -11.85 -3.57 8.99
N ARG A 116 -11.05 -3.20 10.00
CA ARG A 116 -11.59 -2.63 11.25
C ARG A 116 -12.10 -1.22 11.03
N LEU A 117 -11.31 -0.36 10.36
CA LEU A 117 -11.68 1.03 10.10
C LEU A 117 -12.95 1.13 9.25
N PHE A 118 -13.01 0.42 8.13
CA PHE A 118 -14.13 0.39 7.19
C PHE A 118 -15.01 -0.83 7.45
N SER A 119 -15.82 -0.70 8.50
CA SER A 119 -16.79 -1.71 8.92
C SER A 119 -18.17 -1.08 9.10
N THR A 120 -19.20 -1.92 9.14
CA THR A 120 -20.59 -1.49 9.39
C THR A 120 -20.73 -0.77 10.73
N LYS A 121 -19.99 -1.21 11.76
CA LYS A 121 -19.93 -0.54 13.08
C LYS A 121 -19.50 0.92 12.99
N ASN A 122 -18.66 1.26 12.01
CA ASN A 122 -18.16 2.62 11.80
C ASN A 122 -18.95 3.36 10.70
N GLY A 123 -20.07 2.81 10.24
CA GLY A 123 -20.96 3.39 9.25
C GLY A 123 -20.52 3.23 7.80
N TYR A 124 -19.60 2.30 7.50
CA TYR A 124 -19.12 2.03 6.14
C TYR A 124 -19.61 0.69 5.61
N ILE A 125 -19.63 0.52 4.29
CA ILE A 125 -19.59 -0.83 3.72
C ILE A 125 -18.30 -1.55 4.18
N PRO A 126 -18.34 -2.85 4.52
CA PRO A 126 -17.14 -3.58 4.91
C PRO A 126 -16.05 -3.49 3.84
N PHE A 127 -14.80 -3.31 4.24
CA PHE A 127 -13.65 -3.18 3.33
C PHE A 127 -13.61 -4.26 2.23
N HIS A 128 -13.79 -5.53 2.61
CA HIS A 128 -13.80 -6.68 1.68
C HIS A 128 -14.99 -6.69 0.71
N ARG A 129 -16.03 -5.88 0.95
CA ARG A 129 -17.17 -5.68 0.03
C ARG A 129 -17.01 -4.45 -0.85
N MET A 130 -16.02 -3.59 -0.60
CA MET A 130 -15.72 -2.49 -1.50
C MET A 130 -15.26 -3.02 -2.87
N PRO A 131 -15.41 -2.22 -3.95
CA PRO A 131 -14.82 -2.56 -5.24
C PRO A 131 -13.32 -2.82 -5.13
N SER A 132 -12.81 -3.80 -5.88
CA SER A 132 -11.39 -4.21 -5.79
C SER A 132 -10.40 -3.06 -6.06
N ASN A 133 -10.76 -2.12 -6.95
CA ASN A 133 -9.96 -0.92 -7.18
C ASN A 133 -10.01 0.07 -6.00
N VAL A 134 -11.15 0.20 -5.31
CA VAL A 134 -11.24 0.99 -4.06
C VAL A 134 -10.37 0.36 -2.98
N GLN A 135 -10.42 -0.96 -2.80
CA GLN A 135 -9.55 -1.67 -1.85
C GLN A 135 -8.07 -1.40 -2.14
N LEU A 136 -7.67 -1.49 -3.40
CA LEU A 136 -6.31 -1.20 -3.84
C LEU A 136 -5.90 0.26 -3.56
N ALA A 137 -6.78 1.22 -3.83
CA ALA A 137 -6.52 2.64 -3.57
C ALA A 137 -6.31 2.89 -2.07
N LEU A 138 -7.15 2.30 -1.23
CA LEU A 138 -7.06 2.43 0.23
C LEU A 138 -5.82 1.76 0.80
N LEU A 139 -5.39 0.62 0.26
CA LEU A 139 -4.12 -0.02 0.64
C LEU A 139 -2.91 0.85 0.29
N ASP A 140 -2.89 1.48 -0.90
CA ASP A 140 -1.82 2.43 -1.25
C ASP A 140 -1.83 3.67 -0.33
N MET A 141 -3.01 4.18 0.02
CA MET A 141 -3.13 5.29 0.96
C MET A 141 -2.70 4.90 2.38
N ALA A 142 -3.11 3.74 2.87
CA ALA A 142 -2.71 3.23 4.19
C ALA A 142 -1.19 2.99 4.25
N TYR A 143 -0.57 2.49 3.18
CA TYR A 143 0.88 2.34 3.12
C TYR A 143 1.61 3.68 3.24
N ASN A 144 1.16 4.70 2.51
CA ASN A 144 1.81 6.01 2.53
C ASN A 144 1.56 6.80 3.82
N LEU A 145 0.33 6.75 4.35
CA LEU A 145 -0.11 7.62 5.43
C LEU A 145 -0.04 6.95 6.80
N GLY A 146 -0.12 5.62 6.85
CA GLY A 146 -0.53 4.85 8.01
C GLY A 146 -2.04 4.96 8.27
N THR A 147 -2.66 3.87 8.70
CA THR A 147 -4.11 3.84 9.03
C THR A 147 -4.52 4.89 10.09
N PRO A 148 -3.73 5.17 11.15
CA PRO A 148 -4.09 6.20 12.14
C PRO A 148 -4.11 7.63 11.59
N ASN A 149 -3.33 7.93 10.55
CA ASN A 149 -3.37 9.23 9.91
C ASN A 149 -4.53 9.30 8.91
N LEU A 150 -4.73 8.22 8.14
CA LEU A 150 -5.87 8.09 7.23
C LEU A 150 -7.21 8.28 7.96
N SER A 151 -7.36 7.72 9.17
CA SER A 151 -8.61 7.81 9.94
C SER A 151 -8.88 9.18 10.56
N ARG A 152 -7.85 10.02 10.77
CA ARG A 152 -7.98 11.30 11.49
C ARG A 152 -7.85 12.54 10.59
N ALA A 153 -6.96 12.50 9.61
CA ALA A 153 -6.57 13.70 8.85
C ALA A 153 -7.26 13.80 7.47
N TRP A 154 -8.16 12.88 7.13
CA TRP A 154 -8.77 12.79 5.80
C TRP A 154 -10.31 12.82 5.82
N PRO A 155 -10.94 13.79 6.52
CA PRO A 155 -12.39 13.77 6.77
C PRO A 155 -13.24 13.78 5.49
N LYS A 156 -12.83 14.53 4.46
CA LYS A 156 -13.55 14.61 3.18
C LYS A 156 -13.51 13.30 2.39
N LEU A 157 -12.34 12.66 2.35
CA LEU A 157 -12.19 11.33 1.75
C LEU A 157 -13.01 10.28 2.50
N LEU A 158 -12.94 10.27 3.84
CA LEU A 158 -13.71 9.35 4.67
C LEU A 158 -15.22 9.56 4.49
N HIS A 159 -15.68 10.82 4.38
CA HIS A 159 -17.08 11.12 4.04
C HIS A 159 -17.46 10.53 2.68
N ALA A 160 -16.64 10.75 1.64
CA ALA A 160 -16.88 10.19 0.32
C ALA A 160 -16.98 8.65 0.35
N ILE A 161 -16.07 7.97 1.06
CA ILE A 161 -16.08 6.51 1.22
C ILE A 161 -17.34 6.03 1.94
N ARG A 162 -17.76 6.75 3.00
CA ARG A 162 -18.97 6.43 3.76
C ARG A 162 -20.23 6.48 2.90
N THR A 163 -20.29 7.45 1.99
CA THR A 163 -21.40 7.60 1.03
C THR A 163 -21.22 6.80 -0.25
N GLU A 164 -20.15 6.01 -0.34
CA GLU A 164 -19.74 5.26 -1.55
C GLU A 164 -19.61 6.14 -2.80
N ASN A 165 -19.24 7.41 -2.62
CA ASN A 165 -19.05 8.38 -3.69
C ASN A 165 -17.60 8.31 -4.17
N TRP A 166 -17.31 7.35 -5.04
CA TRP A 166 -15.95 7.07 -5.51
C TRP A 166 -15.37 8.21 -6.37
N GLN A 167 -16.23 8.96 -7.06
CA GLN A 167 -15.84 10.14 -7.84
C GLN A 167 -15.35 11.26 -6.93
N LEU A 168 -16.01 11.48 -5.79
CA LEU A 168 -15.56 12.42 -4.76
C LEU A 168 -14.29 11.90 -4.08
N ALA A 169 -14.23 10.61 -3.73
CA ALA A 169 -13.04 10.00 -3.13
C ALA A 169 -11.80 10.19 -4.01
N ALA A 170 -11.95 10.08 -5.33
CA ALA A 170 -10.87 10.33 -6.29
C ALA A 170 -10.35 11.78 -6.29
N LYS A 171 -11.19 12.76 -5.94
CA LYS A 171 -10.78 14.18 -5.81
C LYS A 171 -10.09 14.42 -4.47
N GLU A 172 -10.60 13.78 -3.42
CA GLU A 172 -10.15 13.98 -2.03
C GLU A 172 -8.95 13.12 -1.63
N CYS A 173 -8.47 12.19 -2.47
CA CYS A 173 -7.34 11.31 -2.15
C CYS A 173 -5.96 11.91 -2.44
N HIS A 174 -5.86 13.17 -2.86
CA HIS A 174 -4.61 13.80 -3.26
C HIS A 174 -3.67 14.08 -2.07
N ARG A 175 -2.46 13.50 -2.09
CA ARG A 175 -1.45 13.64 -1.04
C ARG A 175 -0.36 14.64 -1.44
N LYS A 176 0.04 15.53 -0.54
CA LYS A 176 1.02 16.60 -0.85
C LYS A 176 2.44 16.09 -1.10
N HIS A 177 2.87 15.04 -0.39
CA HIS A 177 4.27 14.59 -0.35
C HIS A 177 4.53 13.33 -1.18
N VAL A 178 3.75 13.09 -2.23
CA VAL A 178 3.96 11.97 -3.17
C VAL A 178 3.96 12.47 -4.60
N SER A 179 4.50 11.68 -5.52
CA SER A 179 4.56 12.05 -6.93
C SER A 179 3.16 12.26 -7.52
N LYS A 180 3.07 13.20 -8.48
CA LYS A 180 1.84 13.44 -9.25
C LYS A 180 1.34 12.15 -9.93
N ALA A 181 2.27 11.32 -10.42
CA ALA A 181 1.95 10.03 -11.02
C ALA A 181 1.23 9.09 -10.04
N ARG A 182 1.71 8.98 -8.80
CA ARG A 182 1.06 8.18 -7.75
C ARG A 182 -0.32 8.71 -7.38
N ASN A 183 -0.45 10.02 -7.15
CA ASN A 183 -1.75 10.63 -6.89
C ASN A 183 -2.76 10.37 -8.02
N ASN A 184 -2.32 10.53 -9.27
CA ASN A 184 -3.17 10.25 -10.43
C ASN A 184 -3.57 8.77 -10.50
N ALA A 185 -2.66 7.85 -10.18
CA ALA A 185 -2.95 6.42 -10.17
C ALA A 185 -3.99 6.05 -9.12
N THR A 186 -3.84 6.53 -7.89
CA THR A 186 -4.82 6.29 -6.81
C THR A 186 -6.18 6.90 -7.12
N ALA A 187 -6.22 8.12 -7.66
CA ALA A 187 -7.47 8.76 -8.08
C ALA A 187 -8.18 7.96 -9.19
N ARG A 188 -7.43 7.41 -10.17
CA ARG A 188 -8.00 6.57 -11.24
C ARG A 188 -8.65 5.30 -10.69
N LEU A 189 -8.05 4.67 -9.67
CA LEU A 189 -8.63 3.47 -9.04
C LEU A 189 -10.00 3.74 -8.43
N PHE A 190 -10.16 4.86 -7.72
CA PHE A 190 -11.46 5.30 -7.22
C PHE A 190 -12.44 5.58 -8.39
N LYS A 191 -12.04 6.34 -9.40
CA LYS A 191 -12.90 6.67 -10.56
C LYS A 191 -13.42 5.44 -11.29
N GLN A 192 -12.57 4.44 -11.54
CA GLN A 192 -12.93 3.20 -12.23
C GLN A 192 -13.99 2.37 -11.48
N SER A 193 -14.20 2.65 -10.19
CA SER A 193 -15.21 1.95 -9.37
C SER A 193 -16.57 2.65 -9.39
N GLY A 194 -16.62 3.92 -9.80
CA GLY A 194 -17.84 4.72 -9.90
C GLY A 194 -18.75 4.37 -11.08
N THR A 195 -18.25 3.65 -12.08
CA THR A 195 -19.03 3.21 -13.25
C THR A 195 -19.79 1.91 -12.98
N ALA A 196 -19.23 1.00 -12.17
CA ALA A 196 -19.88 -0.25 -11.80
C ALA A 196 -21.05 -0.06 -10.80
N SER A 197 -20.95 0.91 -9.88
CA SER A 197 -22.00 1.13 -8.87
C SER A 197 -23.28 1.73 -9.44
N LEU A 198 -23.21 2.50 -10.53
CA LEU A 198 -24.38 3.07 -11.20
C LEU A 198 -25.27 1.98 -11.83
N LEU A 199 -24.67 1.01 -12.53
CA LEU A 199 -25.39 -0.13 -13.09
C LEU A 199 -25.97 -1.05 -12.01
N GLN A 200 -25.22 -1.27 -10.92
CA GLN A 200 -25.70 -2.08 -9.80
C GLN A 200 -26.86 -1.40 -9.04
N ARG A 201 -26.80 -0.08 -8.82
CA ARG A 201 -27.88 0.71 -8.20
C ARG A 201 -29.12 0.76 -9.09
N LEU A 202 -28.96 0.91 -10.41
CA LEU A 202 -30.06 0.83 -11.37
C LEU A 202 -30.69 -0.56 -11.37
N GLY A 203 -29.89 -1.63 -11.40
CA GLY A 203 -30.39 -3.01 -11.32
C GLY A 203 -31.19 -3.27 -10.04
N HIS A 204 -30.69 -2.81 -8.89
CA HIS A 204 -31.38 -2.98 -7.60
C HIS A 204 -32.69 -2.17 -7.54
N PHE A 205 -32.70 -0.95 -8.09
CA PHE A 205 -33.90 -0.12 -8.18
C PHE A 205 -34.98 -0.76 -9.08
N ILE A 206 -34.59 -1.29 -10.24
CA ILE A 206 -35.51 -1.99 -11.15
C ILE A 206 -36.07 -3.25 -10.50
N LEU A 207 -35.23 -4.06 -9.83
CA LEU A 207 -35.67 -5.28 -9.14
C LEU A 207 -36.65 -4.97 -8.01
N ALA A 208 -36.36 -3.96 -7.19
CA ALA A 208 -37.22 -3.54 -6.10
C ALA A 208 -38.59 -3.03 -6.60
N LYS A 209 -38.60 -2.32 -7.74
CA LYS A 209 -39.83 -1.83 -8.37
C LYS A 209 -40.64 -2.93 -9.08
N ALA A 210 -39.97 -3.97 -9.57
CA ALA A 210 -40.63 -5.16 -10.12
C ALA A 210 -41.27 -6.01 -9.01
N LEU A 211 -40.55 -6.26 -7.93
CA LEU A 211 -41.05 -7.02 -6.77
C LEU A 211 -42.21 -6.33 -6.05
N SER A 212 -42.25 -5.00 -6.02
CA SER A 212 -43.39 -4.25 -5.45
C SER A 212 -44.62 -4.24 -6.35
N ARG A 213 -44.49 -4.51 -7.65
CA ARG A 213 -45.61 -4.66 -8.59
C ARG A 213 -46.24 -6.05 -8.57
N PHE A 214 -45.51 -7.09 -8.19
CA PHE A 214 -46.03 -8.45 -8.02
C PHE A 214 -46.71 -8.71 -6.66
N LYS A 215 -46.62 -7.77 -5.72
CA LYS A 215 -47.28 -7.83 -4.40
C LYS A 215 -48.60 -7.04 -4.34
N ARG A 216 -49.19 -6.68 -5.48
CA ARG A 216 -50.53 -6.07 -5.59
C ARG A 216 -51.47 -6.99 -6.34
#